data_AF-A0A2D3V2A6-F1
#
_entry.id   AF-A0A2D3V2A6-F1
#
_cell.length_a   1.000
_cell.length_b   1.000
_cell.length_c   1.000
_cell.angle_alpha   90.00
_cell.angle_beta   90.00
_cell.angle_gamma   90.00
#
_symmetry.space_group_name_H-M   'P 1'
#
loop_
_entity.id
_entity.type
_entity.pdbx_description
1 polymer ?
#
loop_
_entity_poly.entity_id
_entity_poly.type
_entity_poly.pdbx_seq_one_letter_code
_entity_poly.pdbx_strand_id
1 'polypeptide(L)'
;MDTFTHRGVNFFRLFLIFALLVSLFCFRDLWLPTGNDEYLSSSPIPRPTQQHLADQLIFDTTTPPPSPSTEALPAPTILHPALIAQPHEHEEIKDFYPPPPPPPSQDDCRNLPGADKIMVMLKTGATEIYSKLPTHLLTTFTCIPNYKIYSDLEQTFGNTPITDVIHPVSQHLRETHEDFNLYRDLQKWQREGQDLSKLKGDHGWNLDKWKFLPMIHDAFESAGPEIEWFVMIEADTALSWLNLLPWLQTMNPKEQHYLGSQNVIGDTRFAHGGSGIIISRAALETLEEARSSIGKAYYDERWEEATSHSCCGDAILAEALKAVNVSLTGAWPVIQGETISSIDFSERNWCHVPTTWHHVSPIQVDAHWQFQAKWAKDRGWQTPFLYRDIFEKFVADHVSVNRTKWNNLSKDVKLTAPELVSDDQKENDGKAFAELEEYEQRAVQSQEDCAEACHIKGREQCVQWMWTEGRCHLGKDVRLGSSDEKNQIEVKIGERMERGYWNCGWVQPAVKRLLSGRCEGRAF
;
A
#
# COMPACT_ATOMS: atom_id res chain seq x y z
N MET A 1 32.71 48.89 -37.21
CA MET A 1 31.26 48.93 -37.01
C MET A 1 30.91 47.78 -36.09
N ASP A 2 30.77 48.05 -34.79
CA ASP A 2 29.46 47.96 -34.10
C ASP A 2 29.67 47.88 -32.58
N THR A 3 28.94 48.73 -31.87
CA THR A 3 29.10 48.99 -30.44
C THR A 3 28.08 48.20 -29.63
N PHE A 4 28.56 47.28 -28.78
CA PHE A 4 27.72 46.64 -27.79
C PHE A 4 27.18 47.67 -26.80
N THR A 5 25.85 47.82 -26.75
CA THR A 5 25.15 48.70 -25.80
C THR A 5 24.55 47.87 -24.67
N HIS A 6 25.17 47.93 -23.48
CA HIS A 6 24.58 47.36 -22.26
C HIS A 6 23.27 48.09 -21.93
N ARG A 7 22.13 47.40 -22.04
CA ARG A 7 20.85 47.84 -21.49
C ARG A 7 20.88 47.69 -19.96
N GLY A 8 21.44 48.69 -19.28
CA GLY A 8 21.38 48.78 -17.82
C GLY A 8 19.93 48.84 -17.32
N VAL A 9 19.61 48.11 -16.25
CA VAL A 9 18.30 48.17 -15.60
C VAL A 9 18.13 49.56 -14.98
N ASN A 10 17.25 50.37 -15.57
CA ASN A 10 16.99 51.72 -15.08
C ASN A 10 16.40 51.66 -13.66
N PHE A 11 17.00 52.40 -12.71
CA PHE A 11 16.54 52.53 -11.32
C PHE A 11 15.05 52.84 -11.20
N PHE A 12 14.47 53.57 -12.16
CA PHE A 12 13.04 53.85 -12.20
C PHE A 12 12.17 52.57 -12.32
N ARG A 13 12.63 51.55 -13.06
CA ARG A 13 11.92 50.26 -13.15
C ARG A 13 12.02 49.45 -11.86
N LEU A 14 13.18 49.45 -11.21
CA LEU A 14 13.36 48.82 -9.89
C LEU A 14 12.49 49.49 -8.82
N PHE A 15 12.41 50.82 -8.83
CA PHE A 15 11.52 51.59 -7.95
C PHE A 15 10.05 51.25 -8.18
N LEU A 16 9.60 51.16 -9.44
CA LEU A 16 8.21 50.77 -9.76
C LEU A 16 7.88 49.33 -9.31
N ILE A 17 8.80 48.38 -9.50
CA ILE A 17 8.61 46.99 -9.01
C ILE A 17 8.55 46.97 -7.48
N PHE A 18 9.45 47.68 -6.81
CA PHE A 18 9.46 47.76 -5.35
C PHE A 18 8.17 48.40 -4.80
N ALA A 19 7.71 49.51 -5.40
CA ALA A 19 6.45 50.16 -5.03
C ALA A 19 5.23 49.24 -5.25
N LEU A 20 5.21 48.44 -6.33
CA LEU A 20 4.16 47.46 -6.59
C LEU A 20 4.13 46.35 -5.52
N LEU A 21 5.30 45.82 -5.15
CA LEU A 21 5.42 44.77 -4.12
C LEU A 21 5.03 45.29 -2.73
N VAL A 22 5.44 46.51 -2.36
CA VAL A 22 5.02 47.16 -1.11
C VAL A 22 3.52 47.41 -1.10
N SER A 23 2.92 47.83 -2.23
CA SER A 23 1.47 47.99 -2.35
C SER A 23 0.72 46.66 -2.14
N LEU A 24 1.16 45.58 -2.81
CA LEU A 24 0.57 44.24 -2.65
C LEU A 24 0.71 43.70 -1.22
N PHE A 25 1.78 44.03 -0.52
CA PHE A 25 1.96 43.65 0.88
C PHE A 25 1.08 44.47 1.83
N CYS A 26 1.05 45.80 1.69
CA CYS A 26 0.31 46.70 2.58
C CYS A 26 -1.22 46.64 2.37
N PHE A 27 -1.69 46.30 1.18
CA PHE A 27 -3.12 46.18 0.87
C PHE A 27 -3.57 44.73 0.66
N ARG A 28 -2.76 43.75 1.08
CA ARG A 28 -3.01 42.31 0.86
C ARG A 28 -4.45 41.89 1.22
N ASP A 29 -4.91 42.33 2.38
CA ASP A 29 -6.21 41.94 2.94
C ASP A 29 -7.40 42.70 2.29
N LEU A 30 -7.13 43.62 1.36
CA LEU A 30 -8.13 44.29 0.50
C LEU A 30 -8.31 43.58 -0.86
N TRP A 31 -7.31 42.81 -1.30
CA TRP A 31 -7.27 42.16 -2.62
C TRP A 31 -7.40 40.63 -2.55
N LEU A 32 -7.11 40.02 -1.40
CA LEU A 32 -7.27 38.59 -1.15
C LEU A 32 -8.41 38.36 -0.14
N PRO A 33 -9.42 37.52 -0.46
CA PRO A 33 -10.47 37.19 0.50
C PRO A 33 -9.90 36.50 1.74
N THR A 34 -10.19 37.03 2.92
CA THR A 34 -9.92 36.35 4.20
C THR A 34 -10.89 35.20 4.38
N GLY A 35 -10.52 34.02 3.89
CA GLY A 35 -11.30 32.79 4.06
C GLY A 35 -11.27 32.28 5.49
N ASN A 36 -12.17 32.79 6.34
CA ASN A 36 -12.67 32.16 7.56
C ASN A 36 -13.87 32.95 8.11
N ASP A 37 -15.09 32.56 7.70
CA ASP A 37 -16.30 32.53 8.55
C ASP A 37 -17.52 32.08 7.72
N GLU A 38 -17.50 30.83 7.22
CA GLU A 38 -18.68 30.25 6.56
C GLU A 38 -18.85 28.72 6.83
N TYR A 39 -18.60 28.32 8.09
CA TYR A 39 -18.98 26.98 8.60
C TYR A 39 -19.75 27.04 9.94
N LEU A 40 -20.58 28.08 10.12
CA LEU A 40 -21.61 28.16 11.17
C LEU A 40 -22.98 28.58 10.59
N SER A 41 -23.51 27.79 9.65
CA SER A 41 -24.90 27.88 9.21
C SER A 41 -25.48 26.50 8.88
N SER A 42 -25.71 25.69 9.92
CA SER A 42 -26.54 24.49 9.81
C SER A 42 -28.02 24.88 9.84
N SER A 43 -28.68 24.84 8.69
CA SER A 43 -30.14 24.90 8.65
C SER A 43 -30.77 23.68 9.35
N PRO A 44 -32.00 23.80 9.92
CA PRO A 44 -32.48 22.82 10.89
C PRO A 44 -33.00 21.53 10.24
N ILE A 45 -32.61 20.39 10.79
CA ILE A 45 -33.26 19.10 10.50
C ILE A 45 -34.64 19.08 11.19
N PRO A 46 -35.75 18.72 10.51
CA PRO A 46 -37.06 18.62 11.14
C PRO A 46 -37.11 17.45 12.14
N ARG A 47 -37.53 17.70 13.38
CA ARG A 47 -37.88 16.64 14.34
C ARG A 47 -39.35 16.22 14.16
N PRO A 48 -39.68 14.92 14.25
CA PRO A 48 -41.06 14.47 14.19
C PRO A 48 -41.84 14.87 15.46
N THR A 49 -43.13 15.15 15.28
CA THR A 49 -44.02 15.66 16.32
C THR A 49 -44.39 14.57 17.33
N GLN A 50 -44.11 14.79 18.61
CA GLN A 50 -44.85 14.12 19.69
C GLN A 50 -44.98 15.04 20.91
N GLN A 51 -46.11 15.74 21.00
CA GLN A 51 -46.59 16.26 22.28
C GLN A 51 -47.22 15.09 23.03
N HIS A 52 -46.79 14.82 24.27
CA HIS A 52 -47.65 15.02 25.45
C HIS A 52 -46.96 14.71 26.78
N LEU A 53 -47.41 15.42 27.82
CA LEU A 53 -47.13 15.27 29.26
C LEU A 53 -45.68 15.50 29.72
N ALA A 54 -45.47 16.68 30.30
CA ALA A 54 -44.68 16.78 31.53
C ALA A 54 -45.53 16.24 32.70
N ASP A 55 -44.90 15.48 33.61
CA ASP A 55 -44.81 15.86 35.04
C ASP A 55 -44.04 14.79 35.85
N GLN A 56 -43.54 15.22 37.02
CA GLN A 56 -42.93 14.42 38.10
C GLN A 56 -41.46 13.96 37.92
N LEU A 57 -40.55 14.84 38.34
CA LEU A 57 -39.19 14.50 38.80
C LEU A 57 -39.11 14.67 40.32
N ILE A 58 -38.88 13.59 41.08
CA ILE A 58 -38.39 13.59 42.47
C ILE A 58 -37.44 12.37 42.64
N PHE A 59 -36.52 12.46 43.59
CA PHE A 59 -35.38 11.58 43.90
C PHE A 59 -34.14 11.85 43.02
N ASP A 60 -33.16 12.65 43.45
CA ASP A 60 -32.42 12.73 44.74
C ASP A 60 -31.32 11.67 44.88
N THR A 61 -30.15 12.13 45.28
CA THR A 61 -28.86 11.42 45.26
C THR A 61 -28.37 11.17 46.68
N THR A 62 -27.80 9.98 46.98
CA THR A 62 -26.57 9.86 47.81
C THR A 62 -26.06 8.42 48.04
N THR A 63 -24.78 8.19 47.70
CA THR A 63 -23.74 7.36 48.37
C THR A 63 -23.87 5.81 48.56
N PRO A 64 -22.73 5.07 48.67
CA PRO A 64 -22.69 3.60 48.68
C PRO A 64 -22.15 3.00 50.04
N PRO A 65 -21.56 1.78 50.14
CA PRO A 65 -22.03 0.71 51.04
C PRO A 65 -21.12 0.41 52.27
N PRO A 66 -21.48 -0.58 53.12
CA PRO A 66 -20.57 -1.72 53.31
C PRO A 66 -21.23 -3.10 53.63
N SER A 67 -20.44 -4.18 53.50
CA SER A 67 -20.71 -5.57 53.97
C SER A 67 -20.52 -5.74 55.50
N PRO A 68 -20.92 -6.85 56.18
CA PRO A 68 -20.14 -8.14 56.15
C PRO A 68 -20.90 -9.48 56.50
N SER A 69 -20.21 -10.63 56.34
CA SER A 69 -20.22 -11.96 57.08
C SER A 69 -21.55 -12.59 57.63
N THR A 70 -21.75 -13.93 57.79
CA THR A 70 -20.88 -15.03 58.33
C THR A 70 -21.49 -16.45 58.07
N GLU A 71 -20.69 -17.53 58.22
CA GLU A 71 -20.93 -18.98 58.64
C GLU A 71 -22.35 -19.54 58.96
N ALA A 72 -22.67 -20.87 58.97
CA ALA A 72 -22.04 -22.17 58.59
C ALA A 72 -23.08 -23.35 58.60
N LEU A 73 -22.64 -24.58 58.27
CA LEU A 73 -23.35 -25.92 58.25
C LEU A 73 -23.61 -26.51 59.68
N PRO A 74 -24.25 -27.71 59.93
CA PRO A 74 -24.54 -28.88 59.04
C PRO A 74 -25.88 -29.69 59.21
N ALA A 75 -26.02 -30.73 58.34
CA ALA A 75 -26.74 -32.05 58.29
C ALA A 75 -27.54 -32.64 59.52
N PRO A 76 -28.26 -33.81 59.48
CA PRO A 76 -28.22 -34.94 58.50
C PRO A 76 -29.52 -35.81 58.23
N THR A 77 -29.35 -36.92 57.46
CA THR A 77 -30.04 -38.26 57.60
C THR A 77 -31.28 -38.69 56.75
N ILE A 78 -30.99 -39.33 55.60
CA ILE A 78 -31.35 -40.73 55.17
C ILE A 78 -32.84 -41.23 54.99
N LEU A 79 -33.03 -41.97 53.87
CA LEU A 79 -34.00 -43.06 53.51
C LEU A 79 -35.36 -42.80 52.78
N HIS A 80 -35.47 -43.46 51.62
CA HIS A 80 -36.63 -43.79 50.75
C HIS A 80 -37.58 -44.86 51.39
N PRO A 81 -38.81 -45.23 50.89
CA PRO A 81 -39.15 -45.48 49.46
C PRO A 81 -40.64 -45.37 48.98
N ALA A 82 -40.88 -45.88 47.75
CA ALA A 82 -42.16 -46.29 47.08
C ALA A 82 -43.02 -45.19 46.40
N LEU A 83 -43.25 -45.22 45.06
CA LEU A 83 -44.27 -45.99 44.26
C LEU A 83 -45.70 -45.40 44.42
N ILE A 84 -46.58 -45.17 43.41
CA ILE A 84 -46.72 -45.50 41.95
C ILE A 84 -47.32 -44.22 41.25
N ALA A 85 -47.00 -43.81 40.00
CA ALA A 85 -47.64 -44.22 38.73
C ALA A 85 -47.02 -43.51 37.49
N GLN A 86 -47.02 -44.19 36.33
CA GLN A 86 -46.56 -43.68 35.00
C GLN A 86 -47.74 -43.13 34.16
N PRO A 87 -47.52 -42.51 32.98
CA PRO A 87 -47.32 -43.30 31.75
C PRO A 87 -46.34 -42.76 30.70
N HIS A 88 -45.67 -43.69 30.02
CA HIS A 88 -45.19 -43.69 28.62
C HIS A 88 -44.61 -42.41 27.99
N GLU A 89 -43.30 -42.43 27.74
CA GLU A 89 -42.72 -42.09 26.43
C GLU A 89 -41.59 -43.08 26.11
N HIS A 90 -41.23 -43.21 24.82
CA HIS A 90 -40.41 -44.33 24.32
C HIS A 90 -38.94 -44.29 24.77
N GLU A 91 -38.32 -45.47 24.89
CA GLU A 91 -36.86 -45.59 25.00
C GLU A 91 -36.19 -45.03 23.73
N GLU A 92 -35.48 -43.92 23.87
CA GLU A 92 -34.46 -43.51 22.90
C GLU A 92 -33.08 -43.90 23.44
N ILE A 93 -32.37 -44.72 22.67
CA ILE A 93 -31.04 -45.21 23.03
C ILE A 93 -30.08 -44.02 23.04
N LYS A 94 -29.65 -43.60 24.24
CA LYS A 94 -28.60 -42.60 24.39
C LYS A 94 -27.24 -43.21 24.08
N ASP A 95 -26.94 -43.28 22.78
CA ASP A 95 -25.57 -43.47 22.32
C ASP A 95 -24.69 -42.36 22.89
N PHE A 96 -23.77 -42.74 23.80
CA PHE A 96 -22.71 -41.87 24.28
C PHE A 96 -21.64 -41.72 23.19
N TYR A 97 -22.00 -41.05 22.10
CA TYR A 97 -20.99 -40.39 21.28
C TYR A 97 -20.47 -39.18 22.07
N PRO A 98 -19.15 -39.06 22.33
CA PRO A 98 -18.60 -37.76 22.68
C PRO A 98 -19.00 -36.78 21.55
N PRO A 99 -19.25 -35.49 21.86
CA PRO A 99 -19.50 -34.53 20.79
C PRO A 99 -18.35 -34.62 19.78
N PRO A 100 -18.62 -34.60 18.46
CA PRO A 100 -17.55 -34.57 17.49
C PRO A 100 -16.61 -33.42 17.88
N PRO A 101 -15.28 -33.61 17.82
CA PRO A 101 -14.37 -32.53 18.14
C PRO A 101 -14.79 -31.31 17.32
N PRO A 102 -14.81 -30.10 17.91
CA PRO A 102 -15.23 -28.91 17.17
C PRO A 102 -14.42 -28.87 15.86
N PRO A 103 -15.04 -28.51 14.72
CA PRO A 103 -14.28 -28.34 13.50
C PRO A 103 -13.10 -27.42 13.81
N PRO A 104 -11.89 -27.72 13.31
CA PRO A 104 -10.72 -26.88 13.59
C PRO A 104 -11.11 -25.44 13.31
N SER A 105 -10.85 -24.57 14.29
CA SER A 105 -11.30 -23.19 14.26
C SER A 105 -10.63 -22.44 13.11
N GLN A 106 -10.94 -21.16 12.96
CA GLN A 106 -10.20 -20.31 12.01
C GLN A 106 -8.72 -20.13 12.44
N ASP A 107 -8.38 -20.61 13.63
CA ASP A 107 -7.04 -20.74 14.16
C ASP A 107 -6.39 -22.05 13.63
N ASP A 108 -5.14 -22.07 13.17
CA ASP A 108 -4.10 -21.17 13.60
C ASP A 108 -3.14 -20.81 12.45
N CYS A 109 -3.39 -19.66 11.82
CA CYS A 109 -2.50 -19.15 10.78
C CYS A 109 -1.15 -18.61 11.32
N ARG A 110 -1.00 -18.50 12.65
CA ARG A 110 0.25 -18.14 13.35
C ARG A 110 1.17 -19.33 13.53
N ASN A 111 0.59 -20.53 13.67
CA ASN A 111 1.29 -21.80 13.84
C ASN A 111 1.39 -22.62 12.54
N LEU A 112 1.34 -21.97 11.38
CA LEU A 112 1.63 -22.62 10.10
C LEU A 112 3.11 -23.01 10.00
N PRO A 113 3.49 -24.09 9.30
CA PRO A 113 4.89 -24.49 9.18
C PRO A 113 5.80 -23.37 8.64
N GLY A 114 6.78 -22.96 9.44
CA GLY A 114 7.73 -21.89 9.11
C GLY A 114 7.28 -20.47 9.51
N ALA A 115 6.04 -20.29 10.00
CA ALA A 115 5.54 -18.99 10.47
C ALA A 115 6.34 -18.45 11.66
N ASP A 116 6.71 -19.36 12.58
CA ASP A 116 7.57 -19.14 13.74
C ASP A 116 8.97 -18.63 13.38
N LYS A 117 9.42 -18.86 12.14
CA LYS A 117 10.77 -18.57 11.66
C LYS A 117 10.90 -17.30 10.83
N ILE A 118 9.86 -16.48 10.77
CA ILE A 118 9.86 -15.24 9.98
C ILE A 118 9.69 -14.06 10.92
N MET A 119 10.55 -13.05 10.78
CA MET A 119 10.38 -11.73 11.37
C MET A 119 9.87 -10.76 10.30
N VAL A 120 8.68 -10.18 10.51
CA VAL A 120 8.12 -9.18 9.60
C VAL A 120 8.37 -7.77 10.12
N MET A 121 9.01 -6.94 9.31
CA MET A 121 9.37 -5.56 9.61
C MET A 121 8.42 -4.64 8.85
N LEU A 122 7.53 -3.94 9.56
CA LEU A 122 6.63 -2.95 8.95
C LEU A 122 7.24 -1.55 9.04
N LYS A 123 7.69 -1.01 7.92
CA LYS A 123 8.14 0.38 7.82
C LYS A 123 6.95 1.32 7.62
N THR A 124 6.92 2.40 8.37
CA THR A 124 5.90 3.46 8.26
C THR A 124 6.50 4.82 8.61
N GLY A 125 5.69 5.87 8.58
CA GLY A 125 6.02 7.18 9.11
C GLY A 125 4.98 7.64 10.12
N ALA A 126 5.40 8.47 11.08
CA ALA A 126 4.57 8.98 12.16
C ALA A 126 3.35 9.78 11.67
N THR A 127 3.44 10.35 10.47
CA THR A 127 2.36 11.09 9.80
C THR A 127 1.25 10.18 9.25
N GLU A 128 1.48 8.87 9.13
CA GLU A 128 0.55 7.91 8.52
C GLU A 128 0.12 6.74 9.42
N ILE A 129 0.74 6.56 10.60
CA ILE A 129 0.42 5.46 11.52
C ILE A 129 -1.09 5.34 11.77
N TYR A 130 -1.78 6.43 12.11
CA TYR A 130 -3.21 6.39 12.43
C TYR A 130 -4.13 6.06 11.26
N SER A 131 -3.68 6.24 10.01
CA SER A 131 -4.49 5.95 8.82
C SER A 131 -4.18 4.59 8.19
N LYS A 132 -2.95 4.08 8.33
CA LYS A 132 -2.49 2.82 7.72
C LYS A 132 -2.35 1.65 8.70
N LEU A 133 -1.74 1.85 9.87
CA LEU A 133 -1.40 0.76 10.80
C LEU A 133 -2.61 -0.04 11.35
N PRO A 134 -3.78 0.56 11.68
CA PRO A 134 -4.89 -0.17 12.29
C PRO A 134 -5.34 -1.38 11.48
N THR A 135 -5.35 -1.28 10.15
CA THR A 135 -5.75 -2.38 9.28
C THR A 135 -4.77 -3.54 9.36
N HIS A 136 -3.46 -3.32 9.36
CA HIS A 136 -2.48 -4.41 9.51
C HIS A 136 -2.61 -5.13 10.86
N LEU A 137 -2.86 -4.40 11.96
CA LEU A 137 -3.09 -5.01 13.29
C LEU A 137 -4.34 -5.89 13.32
N LEU A 138 -5.41 -5.48 12.61
CA LEU A 138 -6.67 -6.22 12.52
C LEU A 138 -6.68 -7.31 11.43
N THR A 139 -5.63 -7.40 10.60
CA THR A 139 -5.54 -8.34 9.48
C THR A 139 -4.19 -9.07 9.46
N THR A 140 -3.18 -8.50 8.79
CA THR A 140 -1.82 -9.04 8.58
C THR A 140 -1.20 -9.64 9.85
N PHE A 141 -1.19 -8.90 10.96
CA PHE A 141 -0.53 -9.32 12.20
C PHE A 141 -1.37 -10.28 13.07
N THR A 142 -2.61 -10.57 12.70
CA THR A 142 -3.36 -11.66 13.33
C THR A 142 -2.73 -13.02 13.02
N CYS A 143 -2.15 -13.21 11.83
CA CYS A 143 -1.45 -14.43 11.44
C CYS A 143 0.07 -14.42 11.64
N ILE A 144 0.71 -13.27 11.82
CA ILE A 144 2.17 -13.21 11.90
C ILE A 144 2.60 -13.29 13.37
N PRO A 145 3.40 -14.31 13.78
CA PRO A 145 3.81 -14.47 15.16
C PRO A 145 4.87 -13.44 15.58
N ASN A 146 5.87 -13.19 14.74
CA ASN A 146 6.98 -12.27 15.02
C ASN A 146 6.94 -11.08 14.07
N TYR A 147 6.75 -9.88 14.61
CA TYR A 147 6.82 -8.65 13.84
C TYR A 147 7.34 -7.48 14.68
N LYS A 148 7.92 -6.49 14.01
CA LYS A 148 8.28 -5.18 14.58
C LYS A 148 7.78 -4.07 13.65
N ILE A 149 7.40 -2.93 14.23
CA ILE A 149 6.88 -1.77 13.52
C ILE A 149 7.84 -0.60 13.73
N TYR A 150 8.22 0.02 12.63
CA TYR A 150 9.34 0.94 12.54
C TYR A 150 8.93 2.27 11.93
N SER A 151 9.31 3.35 12.60
CA SER A 151 8.90 4.71 12.26
C SER A 151 10.05 5.71 12.38
N ASP A 152 9.77 6.95 12.01
CA ASP A 152 10.59 8.14 12.23
C ASP A 152 10.26 8.86 13.57
N LEU A 153 9.58 8.15 14.49
CA LEU A 153 9.22 8.66 15.81
C LEU A 153 8.93 7.49 16.77
N GLU A 154 9.47 7.55 17.99
CA GLU A 154 9.17 6.58 19.04
C GLU A 154 7.72 6.80 19.53
N GLN A 155 6.88 5.78 19.39
CA GLN A 155 5.45 5.87 19.69
C GLN A 155 4.91 4.56 20.30
N THR A 156 3.69 4.61 20.81
CA THR A 156 2.92 3.42 21.18
C THR A 156 1.51 3.56 20.66
N PHE A 157 1.07 2.58 19.86
CA PHE A 157 -0.28 2.53 19.31
C PHE A 157 -1.10 1.45 20.04
N GLY A 158 -1.94 1.88 20.98
CA GLY A 158 -2.62 0.97 21.92
C GLY A 158 -1.61 0.24 22.80
N ASN A 159 -1.49 -1.08 22.62
CA ASN A 159 -0.48 -1.91 23.28
C ASN A 159 0.75 -2.21 22.38
N THR A 160 0.81 -1.62 21.18
CA THR A 160 1.82 -1.93 20.17
C THR A 160 2.96 -0.91 20.22
N PRO A 161 4.20 -1.30 20.57
CA PRO A 161 5.34 -0.39 20.51
C PRO A 161 5.71 -0.11 19.05
N ILE A 162 6.22 1.09 18.80
CA ILE A 162 6.64 1.56 17.47
C ILE A 162 8.02 2.19 17.63
N THR A 163 9.02 1.51 17.09
CA THR A 163 10.44 1.83 17.30
C THR A 163 10.90 2.95 16.37
N ASP A 164 11.56 3.96 16.95
CA ASP A 164 12.28 4.99 16.22
C ASP A 164 13.60 4.45 15.64
N VAL A 165 13.59 4.15 14.34
CA VAL A 165 14.81 3.71 13.61
C VAL A 165 15.65 4.86 13.11
N ILE A 166 15.20 6.10 13.28
CA ILE A 166 16.00 7.28 12.99
C ILE A 166 16.87 7.66 14.20
N HIS A 167 16.39 7.45 15.43
CA HIS A 167 17.14 7.78 16.65
C HIS A 167 18.60 7.28 16.69
N PRO A 168 18.95 6.06 16.21
CA PRO A 168 20.35 5.58 16.19
C PRO A 168 21.27 6.34 15.23
N VAL A 169 20.73 7.03 14.21
CA VAL A 169 21.52 7.78 13.23
C VAL A 169 22.33 8.88 13.93
N SER A 170 23.54 9.14 13.46
CA SER A 170 24.47 10.15 14.01
C SER A 170 23.77 11.44 14.42
N GLN A 171 23.94 11.81 15.69
CA GLN A 171 23.32 13.01 16.27
C GLN A 171 23.60 14.27 15.44
N HIS A 172 24.83 14.41 14.92
CA HIS A 172 25.20 15.52 14.05
C HIS A 172 24.28 15.63 12.83
N LEU A 173 24.08 14.54 12.07
CA LEU A 173 23.20 14.53 10.90
C LEU A 173 21.74 14.82 11.28
N ARG A 174 21.25 14.23 12.37
CA ARG A 174 19.88 14.50 12.88
C ARG A 174 19.66 15.96 13.29
N GLU A 175 20.72 16.67 13.68
CA GLU A 175 20.67 18.09 14.05
C GLU A 175 20.91 19.04 12.87
N THR A 176 21.78 18.70 11.92
CA THR A 176 22.26 19.63 10.88
C THR A 176 21.77 19.35 9.47
N HIS A 177 21.54 18.08 9.10
CA HIS A 177 21.20 17.69 7.73
C HIS A 177 19.71 17.98 7.42
N GLU A 178 19.40 18.36 6.18
CA GLU A 178 18.09 18.88 5.79
C GLU A 178 16.99 17.83 5.75
N ASP A 179 17.32 16.58 5.39
CA ASP A 179 16.40 15.43 5.41
C ASP A 179 15.73 15.24 6.79
N PHE A 180 16.42 15.61 7.88
CA PHE A 180 15.91 15.50 9.25
C PHE A 180 15.07 16.71 9.70
N ASN A 181 14.73 17.64 8.80
CA ASN A 181 13.77 18.72 9.10
C ASN A 181 12.45 18.14 9.61
N LEU A 182 11.88 17.17 8.86
CA LEU A 182 10.66 16.47 9.27
C LEU A 182 10.83 15.74 10.61
N TYR A 183 11.97 15.09 10.86
CA TYR A 183 12.25 14.41 12.13
C TYR A 183 12.24 15.39 13.31
N ARG A 184 12.88 16.56 13.16
CA ARG A 184 12.88 17.63 14.18
C ARG A 184 11.47 18.19 14.43
N ASP A 185 10.66 18.34 13.37
CA ASP A 185 9.27 18.77 13.49
C ASP A 185 8.37 17.72 14.14
N LEU A 186 8.48 16.43 13.78
CA LEU A 186 7.76 15.33 14.42
C LEU A 186 8.02 15.28 15.93
N GLN A 187 9.29 15.34 16.33
CA GLN A 187 9.72 15.37 17.71
C GLN A 187 9.16 16.60 18.46
N LYS A 188 9.09 17.77 17.82
CA LYS A 188 8.47 18.98 18.38
C LYS A 188 6.95 18.82 18.55
N TRP A 189 6.26 18.42 17.48
CA TRP A 189 4.80 18.31 17.44
C TRP A 189 4.28 17.23 18.39
N GLN A 190 5.03 16.13 18.59
CA GLN A 190 4.73 15.12 19.60
C GLN A 190 4.73 15.71 21.02
N ARG A 191 5.75 16.50 21.38
CA ARG A 191 5.83 17.17 22.70
C ARG A 191 4.73 18.22 22.90
N GLU A 192 4.27 18.83 21.80
CA GLU A 192 3.21 19.83 21.80
C GLU A 192 1.79 19.21 21.70
N GLY A 193 1.68 17.88 21.57
CA GLY A 193 0.39 17.18 21.45
C GLY A 193 -0.36 17.47 20.14
N GLN A 194 0.36 17.84 19.08
CA GLN A 194 -0.22 18.18 17.78
C GLN A 194 -0.51 16.96 16.89
N ASP A 195 -1.42 17.14 15.93
CA ASP A 195 -1.77 16.14 14.92
C ASP A 195 -0.67 16.01 13.87
N LEU A 196 0.15 14.96 14.00
CA LEU A 196 1.28 14.66 13.12
C LEU A 196 0.88 14.41 11.66
N SER A 197 -0.36 14.05 11.37
CA SER A 197 -0.79 13.79 9.98
C SER A 197 -0.72 15.04 9.10
N LYS A 198 -0.74 16.23 9.71
CA LYS A 198 -0.60 17.53 9.03
C LYS A 198 0.84 17.85 8.60
N LEU A 199 1.83 17.07 9.06
CA LEU A 199 3.21 17.13 8.58
C LEU A 199 3.45 16.25 7.34
N LYS A 200 2.41 15.57 6.82
CA LYS A 200 2.51 14.81 5.56
C LYS A 200 2.76 15.75 4.37
N GLY A 201 3.81 15.46 3.60
CA GLY A 201 4.19 16.17 2.39
C GLY A 201 5.46 15.58 1.77
N ASP A 202 5.97 16.23 0.73
CA ASP A 202 7.03 15.70 -0.14
C ASP A 202 8.35 15.39 0.59
N HIS A 203 8.62 16.07 1.71
CA HIS A 203 9.80 15.84 2.56
C HIS A 203 9.80 14.48 3.28
N GLY A 204 8.67 13.75 3.30
CA GLY A 204 8.60 12.41 3.89
C GLY A 204 9.58 11.43 3.26
N TRP A 205 9.73 11.49 1.92
CA TRP A 205 10.63 10.60 1.18
C TRP A 205 12.10 10.80 1.58
N ASN A 206 12.52 12.05 1.75
CA ASN A 206 13.89 12.41 2.11
C ASN A 206 14.31 11.88 3.49
N LEU A 207 13.39 11.83 4.46
CA LEU A 207 13.65 11.22 5.76
C LEU A 207 13.58 9.68 5.68
N ASP A 208 12.68 9.13 4.87
CA ASP A 208 12.39 7.71 4.86
C ASP A 208 13.57 6.83 4.38
N LYS A 209 14.40 7.32 3.46
CA LYS A 209 15.63 6.62 3.03
C LYS A 209 16.58 6.26 4.18
N TRP A 210 16.58 7.04 5.26
CA TRP A 210 17.45 6.83 6.43
C TRP A 210 17.01 5.67 7.34
N LYS A 211 15.79 5.15 7.17
CA LYS A 211 15.25 4.07 8.01
C LYS A 211 15.80 2.68 7.67
N PHE A 212 16.22 2.47 6.42
CA PHE A 212 16.44 1.13 5.86
C PHE A 212 17.51 0.32 6.61
N LEU A 213 18.73 0.82 6.70
CA LEU A 213 19.82 0.09 7.38
C LEU A 213 19.60 -0.03 8.90
N PRO A 214 19.31 1.04 9.66
CA PRO A 214 19.06 0.92 11.11
C PRO A 214 17.94 -0.07 11.46
N MET A 215 16.87 -0.12 10.65
CA MET A 215 15.79 -1.10 10.80
C MET A 215 16.26 -2.54 10.60
N ILE A 216 17.06 -2.81 9.56
CA ILE A 216 17.62 -4.16 9.32
C ILE A 216 18.54 -4.58 10.48
N HIS A 217 19.40 -3.68 10.94
CA HIS A 217 20.30 -3.92 12.07
C HIS A 217 19.53 -4.25 13.36
N ASP A 218 18.56 -3.41 13.75
CA ASP A 218 17.74 -3.65 14.95
C ASP A 218 16.86 -4.90 14.83
N ALA A 219 16.29 -5.18 13.66
CA ALA A 219 15.49 -6.38 13.44
C ALA A 219 16.34 -7.65 13.61
N PHE A 220 17.56 -7.66 13.08
CA PHE A 220 18.49 -8.78 13.27
C PHE A 220 18.93 -8.92 14.72
N GLU A 221 19.36 -7.82 15.36
CA GLU A 221 19.85 -7.82 16.75
C GLU A 221 18.77 -8.24 17.77
N SER A 222 17.49 -8.04 17.45
CA SER A 222 16.36 -8.43 18.31
C SER A 222 15.67 -9.75 17.93
N ALA A 223 16.07 -10.40 16.83
CA ALA A 223 15.52 -11.68 16.39
C ALA A 223 16.18 -12.89 17.08
N GLY A 224 15.37 -13.80 17.59
CA GLY A 224 15.86 -15.08 18.12
C GLY A 224 16.51 -15.96 17.04
N PRO A 225 17.37 -16.92 17.44
CA PRO A 225 18.13 -17.76 16.50
C PRO A 225 17.25 -18.64 15.59
N GLU A 226 15.99 -18.85 15.95
CA GLU A 226 14.98 -19.57 15.16
C GLU A 226 14.46 -18.81 13.93
N ILE A 227 14.60 -17.48 13.90
CA ILE A 227 14.18 -16.65 12.76
C ILE A 227 15.11 -16.90 11.57
N GLU A 228 14.64 -17.62 10.57
CA GLU A 228 15.37 -17.94 9.33
C GLU A 228 15.26 -16.84 8.26
N TRP A 229 14.21 -16.00 8.31
CA TRP A 229 13.90 -14.99 7.29
C TRP A 229 13.44 -13.66 7.88
N PHE A 230 13.85 -12.57 7.22
CA PHE A 230 13.50 -11.19 7.54
C PHE A 230 12.72 -10.59 6.36
N VAL A 231 11.47 -10.20 6.58
CA VAL A 231 10.55 -9.74 5.54
C VAL A 231 10.15 -8.29 5.81
N MET A 232 10.66 -7.37 5.01
CA MET A 232 10.27 -5.96 5.04
C MET A 232 9.01 -5.73 4.20
N ILE A 233 8.05 -4.98 4.74
CA ILE A 233 6.89 -4.43 4.03
C ILE A 233 6.63 -2.99 4.47
N GLU A 234 5.91 -2.22 3.67
CA GLU A 234 5.45 -0.87 4.04
C GLU A 234 3.97 -0.88 4.44
N ALA A 235 3.52 0.17 5.12
CA ALA A 235 2.15 0.27 5.64
C ALA A 235 1.05 0.45 4.56
N ASP A 236 1.43 0.50 3.28
CA ASP A 236 0.56 0.39 2.10
C ASP A 236 1.00 -0.78 1.18
N THR A 237 1.51 -1.86 1.80
CA THR A 237 1.85 -3.13 1.14
C THR A 237 1.01 -4.28 1.73
N ALA A 238 0.07 -4.82 0.95
CA ALA A 238 -0.66 -6.03 1.34
C ALA A 238 0.23 -7.28 1.16
N LEU A 239 0.28 -8.11 2.21
CA LEU A 239 1.06 -9.36 2.23
C LEU A 239 0.13 -10.58 2.26
N SER A 240 0.34 -11.51 1.33
CA SER A 240 -0.28 -12.83 1.33
C SER A 240 0.57 -13.79 2.17
N TRP A 241 0.20 -13.98 3.44
CA TRP A 241 0.85 -14.93 4.33
C TRP A 241 0.73 -16.37 3.79
N LEU A 242 -0.44 -16.65 3.21
CA LEU A 242 -0.81 -17.89 2.54
C LEU A 242 0.14 -18.26 1.39
N ASN A 243 0.56 -17.30 0.56
CA ASN A 243 1.50 -17.56 -0.54
C ASN A 243 2.97 -17.46 -0.10
N LEU A 244 3.30 -16.59 0.86
CA LEU A 244 4.67 -16.38 1.35
C LEU A 244 5.27 -17.65 1.96
N LEU A 245 4.56 -18.28 2.89
CA LEU A 245 5.05 -19.42 3.65
C LEU A 245 5.49 -20.62 2.76
N PRO A 246 4.62 -21.18 1.90
CA PRO A 246 5.02 -22.30 1.04
C PRO A 246 6.07 -21.90 0.00
N TRP A 247 6.16 -20.63 -0.40
CA TRP A 247 7.23 -20.17 -1.29
C TRP A 247 8.60 -20.17 -0.60
N LEU A 248 8.71 -19.63 0.62
CA LEU A 248 9.96 -19.62 1.38
C LEU A 248 10.46 -21.04 1.74
N GLN A 249 9.53 -21.99 1.94
CA GLN A 249 9.88 -23.41 2.13
C GLN A 249 10.56 -24.07 0.91
N THR A 250 10.54 -23.44 -0.28
CA THR A 250 11.27 -23.96 -1.46
C THR A 250 12.76 -23.60 -1.46
N MET A 251 13.20 -22.71 -0.57
CA MET A 251 14.56 -22.17 -0.51
C MET A 251 15.30 -22.59 0.76
N ASN A 252 16.63 -22.56 0.73
CA ASN A 252 17.48 -22.92 1.86
C ASN A 252 17.90 -21.65 2.62
N PRO A 253 17.38 -21.37 3.83
CA PRO A 253 17.69 -20.15 4.58
C PRO A 253 19.16 -20.02 5.03
N LYS A 254 19.97 -21.07 4.85
CA LYS A 254 21.41 -21.07 5.08
C LYS A 254 22.22 -20.57 3.87
N GLU A 255 21.57 -20.35 2.73
CA GLU A 255 22.15 -19.67 1.58
C GLU A 255 21.83 -18.17 1.63
N GLN A 256 22.73 -17.35 1.08
CA GLN A 256 22.61 -15.90 1.11
C GLN A 256 21.55 -15.42 0.11
N HIS A 257 20.30 -15.34 0.56
CA HIS A 257 19.20 -14.78 -0.21
C HIS A 257 18.95 -13.31 0.14
N TYR A 258 18.92 -12.46 -0.89
CA TYR A 258 18.36 -11.11 -0.91
C TYR A 258 17.36 -11.05 -2.07
N LEU A 259 16.07 -10.96 -1.76
CA LEU A 259 14.96 -11.17 -2.69
C LEU A 259 14.06 -9.95 -2.75
N GLY A 260 13.55 -9.63 -3.95
CA GLY A 260 12.47 -8.67 -4.12
C GLY A 260 12.25 -8.25 -5.58
N SER A 261 11.39 -7.25 -5.78
CA SER A 261 11.12 -6.67 -7.10
C SER A 261 12.32 -5.85 -7.58
N GLN A 262 12.96 -6.24 -8.67
CA GLN A 262 14.21 -5.61 -9.12
C GLN A 262 13.99 -4.23 -9.74
N ASN A 263 14.62 -3.21 -9.14
CA ASN A 263 14.90 -1.91 -9.73
C ASN A 263 16.41 -1.75 -10.00
N VAL A 264 16.80 -0.70 -10.73
CA VAL A 264 18.19 -0.40 -11.10
C VAL A 264 18.46 1.11 -11.02
N ILE A 265 19.54 1.49 -10.32
CA ILE A 265 20.10 2.84 -10.30
C ILE A 265 21.61 2.70 -10.56
N GLY A 266 22.11 3.29 -11.64
CA GLY A 266 23.49 3.08 -12.09
C GLY A 266 23.80 1.58 -12.26
N ASP A 267 24.86 1.11 -11.60
CA ASP A 267 25.28 -0.30 -11.58
C ASP A 267 24.73 -1.09 -10.37
N THR A 268 23.81 -0.50 -9.60
CA THR A 268 23.17 -1.12 -8.43
C THR A 268 21.81 -1.68 -8.81
N ARG A 269 21.67 -3.01 -8.71
CA ARG A 269 20.39 -3.73 -8.76
C ARG A 269 19.89 -3.91 -7.33
N PHE A 270 18.68 -3.46 -7.04
CA PHE A 270 18.12 -3.47 -5.68
C PHE A 270 16.67 -3.98 -5.68
N ALA A 271 16.25 -4.55 -4.55
CA ALA A 271 14.85 -4.84 -4.29
C ALA A 271 14.14 -3.54 -3.92
N HIS A 272 13.11 -3.16 -4.68
CA HIS A 272 12.30 -1.98 -4.40
C HIS A 272 11.62 -2.07 -3.03
N GLY A 273 11.84 -1.07 -2.17
CA GLY A 273 11.40 -1.08 -0.77
C GLY A 273 9.90 -1.35 -0.59
N GLY A 274 9.06 -0.57 -1.27
CA GLY A 274 7.60 -0.69 -1.19
C GLY A 274 7.05 -2.04 -1.66
N SER A 275 7.68 -2.66 -2.67
CA SER A 275 7.30 -3.99 -3.16
C SER A 275 7.46 -5.10 -2.12
N GLY A 276 8.23 -4.83 -1.06
CA GLY A 276 8.68 -5.79 -0.08
C GLY A 276 10.09 -6.31 -0.39
N ILE A 277 10.85 -6.55 0.67
CA ILE A 277 12.22 -7.09 0.62
C ILE A 277 12.29 -8.31 1.53
N ILE A 278 12.93 -9.39 1.08
CA ILE A 278 13.18 -10.57 1.93
C ILE A 278 14.67 -10.86 1.98
N ILE A 279 15.18 -11.06 3.19
CA ILE A 279 16.59 -11.39 3.43
C ILE A 279 16.67 -12.63 4.31
N SER A 280 17.46 -13.62 3.90
CA SER A 280 17.82 -14.78 4.73
C SER A 280 18.65 -14.38 5.95
N ARG A 281 18.56 -15.16 7.04
CA ARG A 281 19.48 -15.02 8.18
C ARG A 281 20.94 -15.07 7.74
N ALA A 282 21.33 -15.99 6.86
CA ALA A 282 22.72 -16.14 6.41
C ALA A 282 23.28 -14.86 5.72
N ALA A 283 22.44 -14.15 4.96
CA ALA A 283 22.83 -12.87 4.36
C ALA A 283 22.99 -11.75 5.41
N LEU A 284 22.11 -11.67 6.41
CA LEU A 284 22.24 -10.67 7.48
C LEU A 284 23.36 -10.99 8.48
N GLU A 285 23.64 -12.26 8.77
CA GLU A 285 24.82 -12.67 9.54
C GLU A 285 26.11 -12.16 8.89
N THR A 286 26.20 -12.28 7.57
CA THR A 286 27.35 -11.79 6.79
C THR A 286 27.46 -10.25 6.83
N LEU A 287 26.32 -9.54 6.85
CA LEU A 287 26.26 -8.08 6.96
C LEU A 287 26.67 -7.59 8.37
N GLU A 288 26.14 -8.21 9.43
CA GLU A 288 26.45 -7.87 10.82
C GLU A 288 27.87 -8.27 11.23
N GLU A 289 28.43 -9.34 10.67
CA GLU A 289 29.84 -9.69 10.87
C GLU A 289 30.75 -8.61 10.28
N ALA A 290 30.47 -8.15 9.05
CA ALA A 290 31.21 -7.05 8.44
C ALA A 290 31.09 -5.76 9.26
N ARG A 291 29.88 -5.41 9.70
CA ARG A 291 29.61 -4.26 10.58
C ARG A 291 30.31 -4.34 11.93
N SER A 292 30.35 -5.53 12.53
CA SER A 292 31.01 -5.77 13.82
C SER A 292 32.54 -5.78 13.69
N SER A 293 33.09 -6.34 12.61
CA SER A 293 34.54 -6.50 12.42
C SER A 293 35.30 -5.19 12.26
N ILE A 294 34.68 -4.16 11.67
CA ILE A 294 35.24 -2.80 11.55
C ILE A 294 34.76 -1.84 12.64
N GLY A 295 33.85 -2.30 13.50
CA GLY A 295 33.20 -1.52 14.56
C GLY A 295 31.94 -0.80 14.07
N LYS A 296 30.81 -1.04 14.76
CA LYS A 296 29.47 -0.54 14.39
C LYS A 296 29.46 0.95 14.02
N ALA A 297 30.00 1.82 14.88
CA ALA A 297 29.99 3.26 14.65
C ALA A 297 30.67 3.69 13.34
N TYR A 298 31.79 3.05 12.95
CA TYR A 298 32.50 3.36 11.71
C TYR A 298 31.80 2.78 10.47
N TYR A 299 31.17 1.62 10.61
CA TYR A 299 30.31 1.05 9.56
C TYR A 299 29.08 1.94 9.34
N ASP A 300 28.41 2.34 10.42
CA ASP A 300 27.18 3.12 10.39
C ASP A 300 27.46 4.52 9.79
N GLU A 301 28.51 5.23 10.25
CA GLU A 301 28.98 6.52 9.69
C GLU A 301 29.22 6.45 8.17
N ARG A 302 29.86 5.38 7.69
CA ARG A 302 30.12 5.17 6.25
C ARG A 302 28.83 5.09 5.43
N TRP A 303 27.81 4.37 5.92
CA TRP A 303 26.56 4.21 5.19
C TRP A 303 25.59 5.36 5.39
N GLU A 304 25.69 6.09 6.51
CA GLU A 304 25.05 7.39 6.69
C GLU A 304 25.55 8.41 5.65
N GLU A 305 26.86 8.50 5.44
CA GLU A 305 27.43 9.36 4.40
C GLU A 305 26.97 8.92 2.99
N ALA A 306 26.93 7.62 2.70
CA ALA A 306 26.37 7.14 1.43
C ALA A 306 24.87 7.48 1.27
N THR A 307 24.11 7.44 2.37
CA THR A 307 22.67 7.77 2.38
C THR A 307 22.43 9.26 2.15
N SER A 308 23.31 10.14 2.62
CA SER A 308 23.17 11.60 2.42
C SER A 308 23.13 11.94 0.92
N HIS A 309 24.01 11.34 0.11
CA HIS A 309 24.12 11.56 -1.34
C HIS A 309 23.16 10.72 -2.20
N SER A 310 22.36 9.83 -1.60
CA SER A 310 21.41 8.96 -2.32
C SER A 310 19.97 9.50 -2.32
N CYS A 311 19.21 9.15 -3.36
CA CYS A 311 17.77 9.35 -3.40
C CYS A 311 16.97 8.34 -2.56
N CYS A 312 17.57 7.18 -2.29
CA CYS A 312 16.83 5.93 -2.16
C CYS A 312 17.52 4.97 -1.17
N GLY A 313 16.84 4.64 -0.07
CA GLY A 313 17.41 3.83 1.03
C GLY A 313 17.46 2.33 0.74
N ASP A 314 16.58 1.83 -0.12
CA ASP A 314 16.59 0.46 -0.63
C ASP A 314 17.80 0.19 -1.55
N ALA A 315 18.21 1.19 -2.35
CA ALA A 315 19.46 1.14 -3.11
C ALA A 315 20.69 1.10 -2.17
N ILE A 316 20.71 1.88 -1.08
CA ILE A 316 21.79 1.83 -0.09
C ILE A 316 21.87 0.47 0.62
N LEU A 317 20.74 -0.11 1.01
CA LEU A 317 20.69 -1.47 1.56
C LEU A 317 21.26 -2.49 0.57
N ALA A 318 20.96 -2.38 -0.73
CA ALA A 318 21.52 -3.24 -1.76
C ALA A 318 23.04 -3.06 -1.92
N GLU A 319 23.56 -1.83 -1.79
CA GLU A 319 25.00 -1.56 -1.84
C GLU A 319 25.73 -2.12 -0.61
N ALA A 320 25.12 -2.04 0.57
CA ALA A 320 25.64 -2.64 1.80
C ALA A 320 25.72 -4.17 1.71
N LEU A 321 24.67 -4.82 1.19
CA LEU A 321 24.65 -6.26 0.91
C LEU A 321 25.68 -6.64 -0.18
N LYS A 322 25.76 -5.87 -1.27
CA LYS A 322 26.72 -6.09 -2.37
C LYS A 322 28.16 -5.94 -1.90
N ALA A 323 28.45 -5.04 -0.96
CA ALA A 323 29.77 -4.87 -0.35
C ALA A 323 30.24 -6.10 0.45
N VAL A 324 29.31 -6.96 0.88
CA VAL A 324 29.58 -8.27 1.53
C VAL A 324 29.29 -9.46 0.60
N ASN A 325 29.27 -9.23 -0.72
CA ASN A 325 29.01 -10.17 -1.81
C ASN A 325 27.58 -10.75 -1.90
N VAL A 326 26.62 -10.24 -1.10
CA VAL A 326 25.20 -10.62 -1.22
C VAL A 326 24.55 -9.80 -2.33
N SER A 327 24.22 -10.45 -3.45
CA SER A 327 23.60 -9.80 -4.62
C SER A 327 22.09 -10.05 -4.68
N LEU A 328 21.34 -9.12 -5.30
CA LEU A 328 19.91 -9.28 -5.51
C LEU A 328 19.61 -10.52 -6.38
N THR A 329 18.75 -11.38 -5.85
CA THR A 329 18.01 -12.39 -6.60
C THR A 329 16.62 -11.84 -6.91
N GLY A 330 16.35 -11.51 -8.18
CA GLY A 330 15.07 -10.93 -8.58
C GLY A 330 13.91 -11.90 -8.35
N ALA A 331 12.88 -11.45 -7.64
CA ALA A 331 11.74 -12.27 -7.20
C ALA A 331 10.39 -11.87 -7.86
N TRP A 332 10.41 -11.05 -8.91
CA TRP A 332 9.21 -10.78 -9.72
C TRP A 332 8.79 -12.05 -10.49
N PRO A 333 7.49 -12.40 -10.58
CA PRO A 333 6.32 -11.64 -10.15
C PRO A 333 5.83 -11.98 -8.72
N VAL A 334 6.57 -12.77 -7.95
CA VAL A 334 6.16 -13.18 -6.58
C VAL A 334 6.17 -11.98 -5.62
N ILE A 335 7.26 -11.22 -5.64
CA ILE A 335 7.41 -9.95 -4.94
C ILE A 335 7.43 -8.83 -5.98
N GLN A 336 6.53 -7.86 -5.85
CA GLN A 336 6.15 -6.95 -6.94
C GLN A 336 5.53 -5.64 -6.38
N GLY A 337 5.58 -4.56 -7.18
CA GLY A 337 5.26 -3.18 -6.70
C GLY A 337 3.94 -2.58 -7.19
N GLU A 338 3.18 -3.30 -8.02
CA GLU A 338 1.92 -2.82 -8.59
C GLU A 338 0.73 -3.10 -7.67
N THR A 339 -0.38 -2.40 -7.95
CA THR A 339 -1.71 -2.74 -7.44
C THR A 339 -2.40 -3.75 -8.37
N ILE A 340 -3.49 -4.40 -7.91
CA ILE A 340 -4.38 -5.18 -8.81
C ILE A 340 -4.88 -4.32 -9.98
N SER A 341 -5.07 -3.02 -9.75
CA SER A 341 -5.49 -2.08 -10.79
C SER A 341 -4.41 -1.88 -11.87
N SER A 342 -3.14 -1.78 -11.48
CA SER A 342 -2.07 -1.34 -12.39
C SER A 342 -1.25 -2.47 -13.03
N ILE A 343 -1.20 -3.65 -12.41
CA ILE A 343 -0.46 -4.81 -12.93
C ILE A 343 -0.99 -5.27 -14.30
N ASP A 344 -0.05 -5.69 -15.15
CA ASP A 344 -0.36 -6.31 -16.44
C ASP A 344 -0.69 -7.79 -16.28
N PHE A 345 -1.95 -8.17 -16.43
CA PHE A 345 -2.32 -9.58 -16.47
C PHE A 345 -1.93 -10.17 -17.83
N SER A 346 -0.85 -10.94 -17.83
CA SER A 346 -0.22 -11.52 -19.02
C SER A 346 0.32 -12.91 -18.73
N GLU A 347 0.67 -13.67 -19.76
CA GLU A 347 1.23 -15.03 -19.64
C GLU A 347 2.49 -15.09 -18.74
N ARG A 348 3.18 -13.94 -18.56
CA ARG A 348 4.38 -13.78 -17.73
C ARG A 348 4.13 -13.90 -16.22
N ASN A 349 2.91 -13.62 -15.75
CA ASN A 349 2.57 -13.70 -14.32
C ASN A 349 1.35 -14.59 -14.03
N TRP A 350 0.49 -14.86 -15.02
CA TRP A 350 -0.78 -15.59 -14.89
C TRP A 350 -0.75 -16.85 -14.00
N CYS A 351 0.34 -17.61 -14.10
CA CYS A 351 0.54 -18.90 -13.43
C CYS A 351 1.52 -18.87 -12.24
N HIS A 352 1.96 -17.69 -11.81
CA HIS A 352 2.78 -17.52 -10.61
C HIS A 352 1.93 -17.14 -9.39
N VAL A 353 2.50 -17.29 -8.20
CA VAL A 353 1.91 -16.77 -6.95
C VAL A 353 2.18 -15.27 -6.79
N PRO A 354 1.17 -14.43 -6.50
CA PRO A 354 1.39 -13.07 -6.02
C PRO A 354 1.49 -13.07 -4.48
N THR A 355 2.61 -12.58 -3.94
CA THR A 355 2.82 -12.51 -2.49
C THR A 355 2.66 -11.10 -1.92
N THR A 356 3.04 -10.06 -2.67
CA THR A 356 2.85 -8.65 -2.27
C THR A 356 2.01 -7.85 -3.27
N TRP A 357 1.37 -6.78 -2.79
CA TRP A 357 0.75 -5.71 -3.58
C TRP A 357 1.06 -4.38 -2.91
N HIS A 358 1.60 -3.41 -3.63
CA HIS A 358 2.05 -2.13 -3.05
C HIS A 358 1.21 -0.94 -3.58
N HIS A 359 1.38 0.23 -2.97
CA HIS A 359 0.52 1.41 -3.13
C HIS A 359 -0.97 1.12 -2.85
N VAL A 360 -1.26 0.15 -1.97
CA VAL A 360 -2.62 -0.25 -1.65
C VAL A 360 -3.18 0.56 -0.47
N SER A 361 -4.41 1.04 -0.62
CA SER A 361 -5.14 1.66 0.47
C SER A 361 -5.48 0.65 1.59
N PRO A 362 -5.78 1.10 2.82
CA PRO A 362 -6.25 0.21 3.89
C PRO A 362 -7.46 -0.64 3.50
N ILE A 363 -8.37 -0.11 2.68
CA ILE A 363 -9.52 -0.84 2.13
C ILE A 363 -9.08 -2.01 1.25
N GLN A 364 -8.02 -1.82 0.45
CA GLN A 364 -7.44 -2.89 -0.36
C GLN A 364 -6.70 -3.91 0.50
N VAL A 365 -5.95 -3.49 1.53
CA VAL A 365 -5.30 -4.42 2.48
C VAL A 365 -6.34 -5.35 3.13
N ASP A 366 -7.47 -4.82 3.60
CA ASP A 366 -8.58 -5.67 4.08
C ASP A 366 -9.15 -6.54 2.96
N ALA A 367 -9.42 -6.02 1.76
CA ALA A 367 -9.94 -6.83 0.66
C ALA A 367 -9.02 -8.02 0.27
N HIS A 368 -7.70 -7.82 0.30
CA HIS A 368 -6.70 -8.88 0.13
C HIS A 368 -6.72 -9.89 1.28
N TRP A 369 -6.90 -9.41 2.52
CA TRP A 369 -7.05 -10.25 3.71
C TRP A 369 -8.33 -11.11 3.66
N GLN A 370 -9.49 -10.52 3.38
CA GLN A 370 -10.76 -11.24 3.25
C GLN A 370 -10.68 -12.31 2.14
N PHE A 371 -9.98 -12.01 1.04
CA PHE A 371 -9.73 -13.01 -0.01
C PHE A 371 -8.85 -14.16 0.47
N GLN A 372 -7.68 -13.90 1.09
CA GLN A 372 -6.80 -14.99 1.54
C GLN A 372 -7.44 -15.82 2.66
N ALA A 373 -8.16 -15.19 3.59
CA ALA A 373 -8.87 -15.88 4.67
C ALA A 373 -10.00 -16.77 4.13
N LYS A 374 -10.76 -16.29 3.13
CA LYS A 374 -11.76 -17.11 2.43
C LYS A 374 -11.11 -18.26 1.66
N TRP A 375 -10.01 -18.01 0.94
CA TRP A 375 -9.29 -19.03 0.20
C TRP A 375 -8.75 -20.13 1.12
N ALA A 376 -8.14 -19.75 2.25
CA ALA A 376 -7.70 -20.68 3.28
C ALA A 376 -8.84 -21.50 3.88
N LYS A 377 -10.01 -20.88 4.12
CA LYS A 377 -11.20 -21.60 4.60
C LYS A 377 -11.71 -22.64 3.59
N ASP A 378 -11.68 -22.30 2.30
CA ASP A 378 -12.24 -23.16 1.24
C ASP A 378 -11.24 -24.22 0.74
N ARG A 379 -9.91 -24.02 0.89
CA ARG A 379 -8.85 -24.85 0.27
C ARG A 379 -7.66 -25.18 1.17
N GLY A 380 -7.61 -24.65 2.39
CA GLY A 380 -6.49 -24.80 3.33
C GLY A 380 -5.34 -23.81 3.09
N TRP A 381 -4.63 -23.44 4.17
CA TRP A 381 -3.50 -22.50 4.16
C TRP A 381 -2.26 -22.95 3.38
N GLN A 382 -2.18 -24.23 2.97
CA GLN A 382 -1.06 -24.79 2.19
C GLN A 382 -1.32 -24.80 0.67
N THR A 383 -2.52 -24.37 0.23
CA THR A 383 -2.90 -24.34 -1.19
C THR A 383 -2.76 -22.91 -1.72
N PRO A 384 -1.66 -22.54 -2.42
CA PRO A 384 -1.47 -21.17 -2.90
C PRO A 384 -2.52 -20.76 -3.94
N PHE A 385 -2.76 -19.46 -4.06
CA PHE A 385 -3.49 -18.86 -5.18
C PHE A 385 -2.54 -18.17 -6.15
N LEU A 386 -2.92 -18.13 -7.44
CA LEU A 386 -2.14 -17.56 -8.53
C LEU A 386 -2.71 -16.21 -8.99
N TYR A 387 -2.01 -15.53 -9.89
CA TYR A 387 -2.49 -14.30 -10.53
C TYR A 387 -3.85 -14.46 -11.23
N ARG A 388 -4.10 -15.61 -11.88
CA ARG A 388 -5.42 -15.91 -12.47
C ARG A 388 -6.57 -15.86 -11.45
N ASP A 389 -6.33 -16.31 -10.22
CA ASP A 389 -7.35 -16.40 -9.17
C ASP A 389 -7.64 -15.00 -8.59
N ILE A 390 -6.61 -14.13 -8.54
CA ILE A 390 -6.76 -12.70 -8.29
C ILE A 390 -7.54 -12.01 -9.43
N PHE A 391 -7.22 -12.32 -10.69
CA PHE A 391 -7.92 -11.76 -11.85
C PHE A 391 -9.41 -12.14 -11.82
N GLU A 392 -9.72 -13.42 -11.64
CA GLU A 392 -11.10 -13.91 -11.53
C GLU A 392 -11.86 -13.23 -10.40
N LYS A 393 -11.23 -13.03 -9.24
CA LYS A 393 -11.88 -12.42 -8.07
C LYS A 393 -12.09 -10.90 -8.18
N PHE A 394 -11.13 -10.16 -8.74
CA PHE A 394 -11.06 -8.70 -8.61
C PHE A 394 -11.14 -7.94 -9.95
N VAL A 395 -10.96 -8.61 -11.09
CA VAL A 395 -10.80 -7.94 -12.40
C VAL A 395 -11.82 -8.42 -13.43
N ALA A 396 -12.11 -9.72 -13.50
CA ALA A 396 -12.88 -10.33 -14.60
C ALA A 396 -14.23 -9.66 -14.86
N ASP A 397 -15.03 -9.43 -13.81
CA ASP A 397 -16.32 -8.72 -13.92
C ASP A 397 -16.14 -7.29 -14.42
N HIS A 398 -15.08 -6.60 -13.98
CA HIS A 398 -14.84 -5.20 -14.31
C HIS A 398 -14.44 -4.99 -15.77
N VAL A 399 -13.72 -5.94 -16.37
CA VAL A 399 -13.23 -5.88 -17.77
C VAL A 399 -14.17 -6.57 -18.78
N SER A 400 -15.32 -7.07 -18.32
CA SER A 400 -16.35 -7.70 -19.17
C SER A 400 -17.15 -6.70 -20.03
N VAL A 401 -17.04 -5.40 -19.72
CA VAL A 401 -17.79 -4.30 -20.35
C VAL A 401 -16.88 -3.10 -20.61
N ASN A 402 -17.26 -2.25 -21.56
CA ASN A 402 -16.67 -0.92 -21.69
C ASN A 402 -17.06 -0.05 -20.49
N ARG A 403 -16.20 0.90 -20.12
CA ARG A 403 -16.40 1.83 -18.99
C ARG A 403 -16.24 3.27 -19.44
N THR A 404 -17.05 4.15 -18.87
CA THR A 404 -16.88 5.60 -18.98
C THR A 404 -16.23 6.13 -17.71
N LYS A 405 -15.50 7.25 -17.82
CA LYS A 405 -14.71 7.84 -16.72
C LYS A 405 -13.77 6.86 -16.03
N TRP A 406 -12.98 6.19 -16.86
CA TRP A 406 -12.14 5.08 -16.44
C TRP A 406 -10.88 4.99 -17.28
N ASN A 407 -9.74 5.18 -16.62
CA ASN A 407 -8.41 5.05 -17.22
C ASN A 407 -7.92 3.62 -17.01
N ASN A 408 -7.90 2.79 -18.07
CA ASN A 408 -7.39 1.42 -18.03
C ASN A 408 -5.86 1.32 -18.25
N LEU A 409 -5.14 2.44 -18.23
CA LEU A 409 -3.68 2.53 -18.38
C LEU A 409 -3.14 2.07 -19.74
N SER A 410 -3.96 2.11 -20.79
CA SER A 410 -3.50 1.88 -22.18
C SER A 410 -2.45 2.91 -22.58
N LYS A 411 -1.29 2.45 -23.07
CA LYS A 411 -0.10 3.29 -23.28
C LYS A 411 0.88 2.79 -24.33
N ASP A 412 0.61 1.65 -24.97
CA ASP A 412 1.55 0.98 -25.90
C ASP A 412 1.57 1.64 -27.29
N VAL A 413 0.44 2.21 -27.73
CA VAL A 413 0.35 3.12 -28.87
C VAL A 413 -0.45 4.33 -28.42
N LYS A 414 0.00 5.54 -28.76
CA LYS A 414 -0.73 6.79 -28.48
C LYS A 414 -1.00 7.54 -29.78
N LEU A 415 -2.28 7.68 -30.11
CA LEU A 415 -2.78 8.41 -31.25
C LEU A 415 -3.40 9.72 -30.75
N THR A 416 -2.90 10.85 -31.23
CA THR A 416 -3.27 12.19 -30.78
C THR A 416 -3.50 13.11 -31.99
N ALA A 417 -4.65 13.76 -32.01
CA ALA A 417 -5.08 14.66 -33.09
C ALA A 417 -4.13 15.87 -33.24
N PRO A 418 -3.94 16.42 -34.47
CA PRO A 418 -2.97 17.47 -34.74
C PRO A 418 -3.08 18.71 -33.83
N GLU A 419 -4.29 19.07 -33.42
CA GLU A 419 -4.61 20.25 -32.62
C GLU A 419 -4.17 20.13 -31.15
N LEU A 420 -3.88 18.90 -30.71
CA LEU A 420 -3.52 18.53 -29.34
C LEU A 420 -2.04 18.13 -29.18
N VAL A 421 -1.28 18.02 -30.27
CA VAL A 421 0.15 17.74 -30.22
C VAL A 421 0.88 19.00 -29.72
N SER A 422 1.74 18.84 -28.72
CA SER A 422 2.69 19.87 -28.28
C SER A 422 4.08 19.56 -28.81
N ASP A 423 4.86 20.61 -29.12
CA ASP A 423 6.20 20.50 -29.73
C ASP A 423 7.19 19.65 -28.88
N ASP A 424 6.94 19.53 -27.58
CA ASP A 424 7.78 18.80 -26.62
C ASP A 424 7.43 17.31 -26.47
N GLN A 425 6.33 16.81 -27.06
CA GLN A 425 5.88 15.42 -26.89
C GLN A 425 6.01 14.57 -28.16
N LYS A 426 6.66 13.40 -28.02
CA LYS A 426 6.67 12.34 -29.05
C LYS A 426 5.34 11.60 -29.06
N GLU A 427 4.31 12.24 -29.60
CA GLU A 427 3.02 11.64 -29.91
C GLU A 427 3.09 10.80 -31.20
N ASN A 428 2.06 9.97 -31.46
CA ASN A 428 1.89 9.23 -32.72
C ASN A 428 3.10 8.33 -33.09
N ASP A 429 3.76 7.75 -32.08
CA ASP A 429 5.03 7.00 -32.19
C ASP A 429 6.15 7.73 -32.96
N GLY A 430 6.10 9.08 -32.97
CA GLY A 430 7.04 9.95 -33.67
C GLY A 430 6.75 10.19 -35.16
N LYS A 431 5.60 9.73 -35.68
CA LYS A 431 5.12 10.02 -37.03
C LYS A 431 4.32 11.31 -37.08
N ALA A 432 4.26 11.97 -38.25
CA ALA A 432 3.26 13.01 -38.46
C ALA A 432 1.86 12.40 -38.57
N PHE A 433 0.82 13.09 -38.10
CA PHE A 433 -0.55 12.55 -38.08
C PHE A 433 -1.04 12.14 -39.49
N ALA A 434 -0.63 12.88 -40.53
CA ALA A 434 -0.96 12.58 -41.92
C ALA A 434 -0.23 11.34 -42.50
N GLU A 435 0.78 10.81 -41.79
CA GLU A 435 1.54 9.59 -42.14
C GLU A 435 1.02 8.34 -41.39
N LEU A 436 0.01 8.51 -40.53
CA LEU A 436 -0.69 7.41 -39.89
C LEU A 436 -1.62 6.69 -40.86
N GLU A 437 -1.92 5.42 -40.58
CA GLU A 437 -2.90 4.66 -41.36
C GLU A 437 -4.30 5.27 -41.24
N GLU A 438 -5.18 5.09 -42.23
CA GLU A 438 -6.51 5.72 -42.25
C GLU A 438 -7.34 5.39 -40.99
N TYR A 439 -7.22 4.17 -40.47
CA TYR A 439 -7.90 3.76 -39.24
C TYR A 439 -7.28 4.38 -37.97
N GLU A 440 -5.98 4.68 -37.96
CA GLU A 440 -5.30 5.38 -36.87
C GLU A 440 -5.70 6.87 -36.85
N GLN A 441 -5.85 7.49 -38.03
CA GLN A 441 -6.37 8.85 -38.16
C GLN A 441 -7.85 8.96 -37.74
N ARG A 442 -8.65 7.92 -37.96
CA ARG A 442 -10.03 7.86 -37.43
C ARG A 442 -10.09 7.59 -35.93
N ALA A 443 -9.15 6.83 -35.37
CA ALA A 443 -9.18 6.39 -33.97
C ALA A 443 -9.36 7.53 -32.95
N VAL A 444 -8.89 8.74 -33.25
CA VAL A 444 -9.02 9.91 -32.36
C VAL A 444 -10.42 10.57 -32.40
N GLN A 445 -11.27 10.24 -33.37
CA GLN A 445 -12.55 10.90 -33.63
C GLN A 445 -13.69 10.38 -32.74
N SER A 446 -13.70 9.08 -32.41
CA SER A 446 -14.72 8.47 -31.56
C SER A 446 -14.17 7.29 -30.74
N GLN A 447 -14.85 6.93 -29.66
CA GLN A 447 -14.53 5.72 -28.90
C GLN A 447 -14.74 4.45 -29.75
N GLU A 448 -15.70 4.46 -30.68
CA GLU A 448 -15.97 3.36 -31.60
C GLU A 448 -14.81 3.18 -32.59
N ASP A 449 -14.28 4.26 -33.17
CA ASP A 449 -13.11 4.22 -34.04
C ASP A 449 -11.84 3.79 -33.28
N CYS A 450 -11.68 4.21 -32.02
CA CYS A 450 -10.57 3.77 -31.17
C CYS A 450 -10.65 2.26 -30.86
N ALA A 451 -11.86 1.76 -30.58
CA ALA A 451 -12.11 0.33 -30.39
C ALA A 451 -11.84 -0.48 -31.68
N GLU A 452 -12.25 0.04 -32.83
CA GLU A 452 -12.00 -0.58 -34.14
C GLU A 452 -10.51 -0.55 -34.51
N ALA A 453 -9.77 0.53 -34.21
CA ALA A 453 -8.33 0.57 -34.37
C ALA A 453 -7.61 -0.50 -33.54
N CYS A 454 -8.07 -0.74 -32.30
CA CYS A 454 -7.60 -1.87 -31.49
C CYS A 454 -7.91 -3.22 -32.15
N HIS A 455 -9.10 -3.37 -32.75
CA HIS A 455 -9.50 -4.59 -33.46
C HIS A 455 -8.61 -4.85 -34.69
N ILE A 456 -8.36 -3.83 -35.50
CA ILE A 456 -7.54 -3.87 -36.72
C ILE A 456 -6.07 -4.18 -36.40
N LYS A 457 -5.49 -3.57 -35.35
CA LYS A 457 -4.14 -3.91 -34.86
C LYS A 457 -4.01 -5.38 -34.47
N GLY A 458 -5.11 -5.97 -34.01
CA GLY A 458 -5.19 -7.38 -33.65
C GLY A 458 -4.54 -7.72 -32.31
N ARG A 459 -4.87 -8.91 -31.80
CA ARG A 459 -4.61 -9.36 -30.41
C ARG A 459 -3.15 -9.31 -29.93
N GLU A 460 -2.19 -9.31 -30.85
CA GLU A 460 -0.74 -9.31 -30.53
C GLU A 460 -0.19 -7.88 -30.33
N GLN A 461 -0.96 -6.87 -30.76
CA GLN A 461 -0.64 -5.45 -30.63
C GLN A 461 -1.67 -4.68 -29.79
N CYS A 462 -2.91 -5.16 -29.69
CA CYS A 462 -3.95 -4.56 -28.85
C CYS A 462 -4.92 -5.57 -28.24
N VAL A 463 -5.15 -5.46 -26.93
CA VAL A 463 -6.17 -6.19 -26.16
C VAL A 463 -7.08 -5.26 -25.35
N GLN A 464 -6.73 -3.98 -25.24
CA GLN A 464 -7.52 -2.95 -24.59
C GLN A 464 -7.26 -1.57 -25.19
N TRP A 465 -8.21 -0.66 -25.05
CA TRP A 465 -8.13 0.69 -25.57
C TRP A 465 -8.73 1.70 -24.58
N MET A 466 -8.35 2.96 -24.69
CA MET A 466 -9.07 4.08 -24.08
C MET A 466 -9.04 5.32 -24.98
N TRP A 467 -10.13 6.06 -24.95
CA TRP A 467 -10.40 7.21 -25.81
C TRP A 467 -10.89 8.41 -24.97
N THR A 468 -10.46 9.59 -25.36
CA THR A 468 -11.07 10.87 -25.02
C THR A 468 -11.03 11.76 -26.27
N GLU A 469 -11.70 12.91 -26.27
CA GLU A 469 -11.76 13.76 -27.48
C GLU A 469 -10.36 14.09 -28.01
N GLY A 470 -10.10 13.70 -29.26
CA GLY A 470 -8.80 13.89 -29.93
C GLY A 470 -7.67 12.96 -29.50
N ARG A 471 -7.89 11.95 -28.63
CA ARG A 471 -6.86 10.99 -28.20
C ARG A 471 -7.38 9.55 -28.11
N CYS A 472 -6.66 8.61 -28.73
CA CYS A 472 -6.89 7.18 -28.59
C CYS A 472 -5.59 6.49 -28.17
N HIS A 473 -5.60 5.78 -27.04
CA HIS A 473 -4.47 4.99 -26.57
C HIS A 473 -4.82 3.50 -26.60
N LEU A 474 -3.90 2.69 -27.12
CA LEU A 474 -4.03 1.24 -27.21
C LEU A 474 -3.09 0.55 -26.21
N GLY A 475 -3.46 -0.64 -25.74
CA GLY A 475 -2.70 -1.43 -24.78
C GLY A 475 -2.65 -2.91 -25.15
N LYS A 476 -1.48 -3.52 -25.01
CA LYS A 476 -1.22 -4.93 -25.40
C LYS A 476 -1.43 -5.95 -24.26
N ASP A 477 -1.43 -5.49 -23.01
CA ASP A 477 -1.72 -6.31 -21.83
C ASP A 477 -3.03 -5.84 -21.17
N VAL A 478 -3.76 -6.77 -20.53
CA VAL A 478 -4.99 -6.43 -19.80
C VAL A 478 -4.63 -5.85 -18.44
N ARG A 479 -5.07 -4.62 -18.19
CA ARG A 479 -4.99 -3.88 -16.93
C ARG A 479 -6.38 -3.42 -16.55
N LEU A 480 -6.70 -3.43 -15.25
CA LEU A 480 -7.98 -2.93 -14.78
C LEU A 480 -8.00 -1.39 -14.77
N GLY A 481 -6.94 -0.75 -14.27
CA GLY A 481 -6.88 0.68 -14.04
C GLY A 481 -7.84 1.19 -12.97
N SER A 482 -8.30 2.43 -13.09
CA SER A 482 -9.14 3.10 -12.08
C SER A 482 -10.10 4.12 -12.67
N SER A 483 -11.13 4.49 -11.90
CA SER A 483 -11.92 5.70 -12.16
C SER A 483 -11.02 6.94 -12.20
N ASP A 484 -11.29 7.83 -13.15
CA ASP A 484 -10.62 9.13 -13.30
C ASP A 484 -11.49 10.30 -12.82
N GLU A 485 -12.63 10.04 -12.15
CA GLU A 485 -13.58 11.07 -11.73
C GLU A 485 -12.97 12.18 -10.86
N LYS A 486 -11.91 11.85 -10.11
CA LYS A 486 -11.12 12.79 -9.29
C LYS A 486 -9.84 13.29 -9.98
N ASN A 487 -9.35 12.59 -11.01
CA ASN A 487 -8.07 12.81 -11.69
C ASN A 487 -8.34 13.15 -13.16
N GLN A 488 -9.08 14.24 -13.36
CA GLN A 488 -9.59 14.68 -14.67
C GLN A 488 -8.45 15.07 -15.60
N ILE A 489 -8.58 14.74 -16.88
CA ILE A 489 -7.63 15.12 -17.92
C ILE A 489 -7.94 16.56 -18.32
N GLU A 490 -6.91 17.37 -18.58
CA GLU A 490 -7.11 18.59 -19.36
C GLU A 490 -7.17 18.25 -20.87
N VAL A 491 -8.28 18.60 -21.50
CA VAL A 491 -8.53 18.43 -22.94
C VAL A 491 -8.77 19.81 -23.54
N LYS A 492 -8.07 20.11 -24.63
CA LYS A 492 -8.14 21.42 -25.29
C LYS A 492 -9.19 21.38 -26.40
N ILE A 493 -10.32 22.06 -26.20
CA ILE A 493 -11.40 22.16 -27.18
C ILE A 493 -11.37 23.59 -27.75
N GLY A 494 -10.78 23.73 -28.94
CA GLY A 494 -10.48 25.02 -29.56
C GLY A 494 -9.49 25.85 -28.74
N GLU A 495 -9.90 27.03 -28.27
CA GLU A 495 -9.09 27.90 -27.40
C GLU A 495 -9.29 27.64 -25.90
N ARG A 496 -10.17 26.70 -25.51
CA ARG A 496 -10.51 26.43 -24.11
C ARG A 496 -9.90 25.13 -23.60
N MET A 497 -9.50 25.14 -22.34
CA MET A 497 -9.16 23.92 -21.59
C MET A 497 -10.41 23.44 -20.86
N GLU A 498 -10.85 22.23 -21.16
CA GLU A 498 -11.99 21.57 -20.53
C GLU A 498 -11.54 20.30 -19.79
N ARG A 499 -12.42 19.77 -18.94
CA ARG A 499 -12.16 18.58 -18.11
C ARG A 499 -12.67 17.35 -18.84
N GLY A 500 -11.74 16.59 -19.41
CA GLY A 500 -12.01 15.32 -20.08
C GLY A 500 -11.93 14.12 -19.15
N TYR A 501 -12.56 13.04 -19.59
CA TYR A 501 -12.54 11.72 -18.97
C TYR A 501 -12.23 10.67 -20.03
N TRP A 502 -11.62 9.56 -19.64
CA TRP A 502 -11.40 8.41 -20.51
C TRP A 502 -12.65 7.53 -20.58
N ASN A 503 -13.07 7.17 -21.79
CA ASN A 503 -13.89 5.98 -22.02
C ASN A 503 -12.95 4.85 -22.45
N CYS A 504 -13.15 3.64 -21.97
CA CYS A 504 -12.24 2.52 -22.25
C CYS A 504 -12.96 1.20 -22.44
N GLY A 505 -12.26 0.24 -23.02
CA GLY A 505 -12.78 -1.11 -23.24
C GLY A 505 -11.68 -2.16 -23.36
N TRP A 506 -12.09 -3.41 -23.25
CA TRP A 506 -11.24 -4.59 -23.36
C TRP A 506 -11.77 -5.51 -24.46
N VAL A 507 -10.85 -6.03 -25.28
CA VAL A 507 -11.16 -6.93 -26.39
C VAL A 507 -11.59 -8.28 -25.80
N GLN A 508 -12.89 -8.51 -25.75
CA GLN A 508 -13.48 -9.67 -25.05
C GLN A 508 -12.90 -11.04 -25.49
N PRO A 509 -12.57 -11.30 -26.76
CA PRO A 509 -11.85 -12.51 -27.16
C PRO A 509 -10.45 -12.69 -26.54
N ALA A 510 -9.75 -11.60 -26.21
CA ALA A 510 -8.45 -11.64 -25.53
C ALA A 510 -8.62 -11.91 -24.02
N VAL A 511 -9.56 -11.22 -23.36
CA VAL A 511 -9.93 -11.47 -21.95
C VAL A 511 -10.33 -12.94 -21.73
N LYS A 512 -11.20 -13.48 -22.59
CA LYS A 512 -11.63 -14.89 -22.54
C LYS A 512 -10.47 -15.87 -22.77
N ARG A 513 -9.45 -15.49 -23.54
CA ARG A 513 -8.26 -16.32 -23.75
C ARG A 513 -7.42 -16.41 -22.49
N LEU A 514 -7.15 -15.28 -21.82
CA LEU A 514 -6.44 -15.28 -20.53
C LEU A 514 -7.16 -16.18 -19.53
N LEU A 515 -8.49 -16.02 -19.36
CA LEU A 515 -9.32 -16.88 -18.52
C LEU A 515 -9.26 -18.38 -18.90
N SER A 516 -9.06 -18.72 -20.18
CA SER A 516 -8.87 -20.11 -20.63
C SER A 516 -7.44 -20.65 -20.43
N GLY A 517 -6.48 -19.79 -20.06
CA GLY A 517 -5.08 -20.13 -19.85
C GLY A 517 -4.89 -21.10 -18.69
N ARG A 518 -4.56 -22.35 -19.01
CA ARG A 518 -4.23 -23.38 -18.02
C ARG A 518 -2.80 -23.21 -17.52
N CYS A 519 -2.63 -23.39 -16.22
CA CYS A 519 -1.30 -23.47 -15.60
C CYS A 519 -0.89 -24.93 -15.49
N GLU A 520 0.08 -25.33 -16.30
CA GLU A 520 0.64 -26.68 -16.34
C GLU A 520 2.04 -26.64 -15.72
N GLY A 521 2.16 -26.98 -14.43
CA GLY A 521 3.42 -26.88 -13.69
C GLY A 521 3.25 -26.79 -12.17
N ARG A 522 4.35 -26.49 -11.46
CA ARG A 522 4.30 -26.06 -10.05
C ARG A 522 4.05 -24.55 -9.97
N ALA A 523 3.49 -24.11 -8.84
CA ALA A 523 3.21 -22.69 -8.55
C ALA A 523 4.46 -21.87 -8.14
N PHE A 524 5.57 -22.58 -7.86
CA PHE A 524 6.87 -22.09 -7.42
C PHE A 524 7.95 -22.75 -8.30
#